data_AF-A0A8D0Z441-F1
#
_entry.id   AF-A0A8D0Z441-F1
#
_cell.length_a   1.000
_cell.length_b   1.000
_cell.length_c   1.000
_cell.angle_alpha   90.00
_cell.angle_beta   90.00
_cell.angle_gamma   90.00
#
_symmetry.space_group_name_H-M   'P 1'
#
loop_
_entity.id
_entity.type
_entity.pdbx_description
1 polymer ?
#
loop_
_entity_poly.entity_id
_entity_poly.type
_entity_poly.pdbx_seq_one_letter_code
_entity_poly.pdbx_strand_id
1 'polypeptide(L)'
;MPDVEEKVPLKDPGNAESGPCKPETSGRTPDDRSSPKDHPSRLIDKVNDVSQLSEKIGMNRDFHTEEKVLPPSSLEGKVKETMHNAFWDHLKEQLLATPPDFSCALELLKEIKEILLSLLLPRQNRLRSEIEEALDVNLLGRAAEQGALNVPHVSKYILNTMTLLCAPVRDEAVQKLETISDPVRLLRGIFQVLGLMKMDMVNYTIQSLQPQLQEHNIQCERARFQELLNKQPSLLDHTTRWLTQAATDLATPPPPCPDTPDSSSATCLPAGEAAISPEPLSPKMILSQGFLNLLLWDGEDEAFPETLRTDRARLQELEAQLHRLTVLASVLLVANSFSGSVLFGSPQFVDKLKRTTKVLLEEFGSRPEEEAMLTVSEQVTQEIHQSLKNMGLAPLSSDNTASLIGQLQNIAKKENCVRSVIDQRIHLFLKCCLILGVQRSLLDLPGGLTLIEAELAELGQKFANLTQHNQQVFGPYYTEILKTLIPPAQVLETEMESL
;
A
#
# COMPACT_ATOMS: atom_id res chain seq x y z
N MET A 1 -29.61 -4.59 43.78
CA MET A 1 -30.54 -4.75 44.91
C MET A 1 -29.73 -5.17 46.14
N PRO A 2 -29.97 -4.62 47.33
CA PRO A 2 -31.23 -4.03 47.78
C PRO A 2 -31.21 -2.51 47.99
N ASP A 3 -32.44 -1.98 47.98
CA ASP A 3 -32.89 -0.62 48.21
C ASP A 3 -32.81 -0.19 49.67
N VAL A 4 -32.66 1.13 49.90
CA VAL A 4 -33.30 1.84 51.02
C VAL A 4 -33.70 3.25 50.55
N GLU A 5 -35.00 3.50 50.47
CA GLU A 5 -35.64 4.82 50.39
C GLU A 5 -35.59 5.53 51.75
N GLU A 6 -35.44 6.86 51.78
CA GLU A 6 -36.21 7.68 52.74
C GLU A 6 -36.39 9.16 52.32
N LYS A 7 -37.65 9.47 51.99
CA LYS A 7 -38.50 10.66 52.22
C LYS A 7 -37.94 12.10 52.28
N VAL A 8 -38.66 12.93 51.49
CA VAL A 8 -38.80 14.41 51.48
C VAL A 8 -39.48 14.94 52.77
N PRO A 9 -39.41 16.26 53.07
CA PRO A 9 -40.58 17.10 52.76
C PRO A 9 -40.28 18.55 52.26
N LEU A 10 -41.20 19.04 51.40
CA LEU A 10 -41.34 20.43 50.93
C LEU A 10 -41.70 21.42 52.04
N LYS A 11 -41.31 22.69 51.85
CA LYS A 11 -42.14 23.88 52.17
C LYS A 11 -41.64 25.14 51.45
N ASP A 12 -42.44 25.61 50.50
CA ASP A 12 -42.60 27.03 50.10
C ASP A 12 -43.59 27.70 51.10
N PRO A 13 -43.76 29.05 51.21
CA PRO A 13 -44.16 29.90 50.07
C PRO A 13 -43.78 31.41 50.15
N GLY A 14 -44.12 32.19 49.11
CA GLY A 14 -44.58 33.59 49.32
C GLY A 14 -44.33 34.62 48.22
N ASN A 15 -45.35 34.81 47.36
CA ASN A 15 -45.69 35.93 46.47
C ASN A 15 -45.20 37.36 46.86
N ALA A 16 -44.89 38.19 45.84
CA ALA A 16 -45.61 39.45 45.56
C ALA A 16 -45.19 40.12 44.23
N GLU A 17 -46.18 40.68 43.55
CA GLU A 17 -46.17 41.37 42.25
C GLU A 17 -45.46 42.74 42.21
N SER A 18 -45.13 43.18 40.99
CA SER A 18 -45.32 44.53 40.40
C SER A 18 -44.07 45.10 39.69
N GLY A 19 -44.22 45.45 38.39
CA GLY A 19 -43.23 46.22 37.61
C GLY A 19 -43.51 47.73 37.68
N PRO A 20 -43.03 48.55 36.72
CA PRO A 20 -41.70 48.65 36.12
C PRO A 20 -41.12 50.08 36.25
N CYS A 21 -39.81 50.30 36.30
CA CYS A 21 -39.20 51.62 36.07
C CYS A 21 -37.69 51.56 35.74
N LYS A 22 -37.29 52.18 34.62
CA LYS A 22 -35.93 52.69 34.30
C LYS A 22 -35.87 54.18 34.70
N PRO A 23 -34.73 54.92 34.57
CA PRO A 23 -33.30 54.58 34.61
C PRO A 23 -32.50 55.50 35.59
N GLU A 24 -31.23 55.20 35.91
CA GLU A 24 -30.08 56.15 35.83
C GLU A 24 -28.75 55.64 36.45
N THR A 25 -27.72 55.73 35.60
CA THR A 25 -26.27 56.03 35.80
C THR A 25 -25.39 55.43 36.92
N SER A 26 -24.31 54.80 36.42
CA SER A 26 -22.87 55.05 36.73
C SER A 26 -22.10 53.90 37.38
N GLY A 27 -21.02 53.47 36.72
CA GLY A 27 -20.00 52.57 37.27
C GLY A 27 -19.31 51.71 36.21
N ARG A 28 -18.19 52.20 35.67
CA ARG A 28 -17.28 51.48 34.75
C ARG A 28 -16.53 50.35 35.48
N THR A 29 -16.50 49.16 34.88
CA THR A 29 -15.31 48.31 34.64
C THR A 29 -15.65 47.29 33.53
N PRO A 30 -14.76 47.00 32.56
CA PRO A 30 -15.03 46.02 31.52
C PRO A 30 -14.44 44.66 31.89
N ASP A 31 -15.29 43.70 32.23
CA ASP A 31 -14.94 42.28 32.21
C ASP A 31 -15.92 41.49 31.34
N ASP A 32 -15.32 40.81 30.37
CA ASP A 32 -15.63 39.48 29.88
C ASP A 32 -17.01 39.18 29.25
N ARG A 33 -17.03 39.16 27.92
CA ARG A 33 -17.88 38.28 27.10
C ARG A 33 -17.28 38.12 25.70
N SER A 34 -16.47 37.09 25.50
CA SER A 34 -16.33 36.44 24.19
C SER A 34 -16.95 35.04 24.28
N SER A 35 -18.13 34.90 23.69
CA SER A 35 -18.71 33.58 23.42
C SER A 35 -17.96 32.94 22.24
N PRO A 36 -17.47 31.69 22.33
CA PRO A 36 -16.83 31.03 21.20
C PRO A 36 -17.92 30.39 20.31
N LYS A 37 -18.25 31.07 19.20
CA LYS A 37 -18.86 30.42 18.03
C LYS A 37 -17.76 30.30 16.98
N ASP A 38 -17.01 29.18 16.99
CA ASP A 38 -16.21 28.71 15.85
C ASP A 38 -15.56 27.35 16.16
N HIS A 39 -16.35 26.27 16.22
CA HIS A 39 -15.79 24.92 16.40
C HIS A 39 -16.39 23.73 15.63
N PRO A 40 -17.48 23.80 14.82
CA PRO A 40 -17.91 22.61 14.08
C PRO A 40 -17.10 22.33 12.79
N SER A 41 -16.66 23.36 12.05
CA SER A 41 -15.98 23.16 10.75
C SER A 41 -14.60 22.51 10.91
N ARG A 42 -13.76 23.03 11.82
CA ARG A 42 -12.42 22.49 12.10
C ARG A 42 -12.40 21.05 12.62
N LEU A 43 -13.48 20.58 13.24
CA LEU A 43 -13.56 19.20 13.71
C LEU A 43 -13.95 18.25 12.58
N ILE A 44 -14.88 18.67 11.72
CA ILE A 44 -15.31 17.89 10.54
C ILE A 44 -14.14 17.75 9.56
N ASP A 45 -13.40 18.83 9.32
CA ASP A 45 -12.22 18.81 8.43
C ASP A 45 -11.14 17.84 8.96
N LYS A 46 -10.86 17.87 10.26
CA LYS A 46 -9.92 16.93 10.90
C LYS A 46 -10.39 15.48 10.88
N VAL A 47 -11.68 15.23 11.04
CA VAL A 47 -12.25 13.87 10.96
C VAL A 47 -12.15 13.34 9.54
N ASN A 48 -12.41 14.18 8.54
CA ASN A 48 -12.30 13.80 7.13
C ASN A 48 -10.84 13.53 6.72
N ASP A 49 -9.90 14.34 7.20
CA ASP A 49 -8.46 14.11 6.98
C ASP A 49 -7.98 12.82 7.63
N VAL A 50 -8.46 12.50 8.84
CA VAL A 50 -8.15 11.25 9.55
C VAL A 50 -8.79 10.04 8.84
N SER A 51 -10.00 10.17 8.29
CA SER A 51 -10.66 9.14 7.50
C SER A 51 -9.94 8.87 6.17
N GLN A 52 -9.52 9.91 5.45
CA GLN A 52 -8.74 9.73 4.22
C GLN A 52 -7.36 9.14 4.50
N LEU A 53 -6.74 9.52 5.62
CA LEU A 53 -5.47 8.94 6.06
C LEU A 53 -5.65 7.48 6.53
N SER A 54 -6.76 7.14 7.18
CA SER A 54 -7.06 5.75 7.58
C SER A 54 -7.42 4.86 6.40
N GLU A 55 -8.11 5.38 5.38
CA GLU A 55 -8.33 4.70 4.11
C GLU A 55 -7.02 4.46 3.40
N LYS A 56 -6.17 5.50 3.30
CA LYS A 56 -4.83 5.39 2.73
C LYS A 56 -4.03 4.33 3.48
N ILE A 57 -3.79 4.50 4.78
CA ILE A 57 -3.03 3.56 5.62
C ILE A 57 -3.62 2.14 5.60
N GLY A 58 -4.94 1.99 5.63
CA GLY A 58 -5.61 0.70 5.60
C GLY A 58 -5.41 -0.05 4.27
N MET A 59 -5.27 0.66 3.15
CA MET A 59 -5.21 0.06 1.81
C MET A 59 -3.81 -0.33 1.32
N ASN A 60 -2.72 0.09 1.96
CA ASN A 60 -1.37 -0.36 1.59
C ASN A 60 -0.71 -1.02 2.80
N ARG A 61 -0.40 -2.31 2.65
CA ARG A 61 0.36 -3.07 3.66
C ARG A 61 1.78 -2.55 3.86
N ASP A 62 2.32 -1.82 2.88
CA ASP A 62 3.69 -1.32 2.89
C ASP A 62 3.76 0.18 3.25
N PHE A 63 2.76 0.73 3.96
CA PHE A 63 2.85 2.10 4.43
C PHE A 63 3.97 2.26 5.46
N HIS A 64 5.04 2.92 5.02
CA HIS A 64 6.16 3.32 5.84
C HIS A 64 6.34 4.83 5.77
N THR A 65 6.56 5.44 6.94
CA THR A 65 7.02 6.83 6.98
C THR A 65 8.51 6.82 6.66
N GLU A 66 8.87 7.40 5.51
CA GLU A 66 10.26 7.65 5.15
C GLU A 66 10.69 9.05 5.61
N GLU A 67 11.94 9.17 6.05
CA GLU A 67 12.54 10.48 6.26
C GLU A 67 12.65 11.19 4.90
N LYS A 68 12.11 12.40 4.77
CA LYS A 68 12.36 13.23 3.58
C LYS A 68 13.85 13.60 3.55
N VAL A 69 14.64 12.80 2.83
CA VAL A 69 16.04 13.10 2.56
C VAL A 69 16.06 14.22 1.52
N LEU A 70 16.30 15.45 1.99
CA LEU A 70 16.54 16.59 1.10
C LEU A 70 17.81 16.32 0.28
N PRO A 71 17.85 16.64 -1.02
CA PRO A 71 19.05 16.49 -1.82
C PRO A 71 20.23 17.25 -1.20
N PRO A 72 21.45 16.69 -1.17
CA PRO A 72 22.64 17.33 -0.58
C PRO A 72 23.01 18.66 -1.26
N SER A 73 22.49 18.90 -2.46
CA SER A 73 22.66 20.14 -3.22
C SER A 73 21.63 21.24 -2.88
N SER A 74 20.58 20.93 -2.12
CA SER A 74 19.54 21.89 -1.76
C SER A 74 20.07 22.93 -0.76
N LEU A 75 19.68 24.20 -0.94
CA LEU A 75 20.01 25.28 0.00
C LEU A 75 19.49 24.98 1.41
N GLU A 76 18.28 24.43 1.52
CA GLU A 76 17.67 24.04 2.79
C GLU A 76 18.45 22.92 3.49
N GLY A 77 18.91 21.90 2.74
CA GLY A 77 19.77 20.84 3.26
C GLY A 77 21.10 21.37 3.79
N LYS A 78 21.76 22.26 3.05
CA LYS A 78 23.02 22.90 3.46
C LYS A 78 22.86 23.80 4.68
N VAL A 79 21.76 24.56 4.76
CA VAL A 79 21.45 25.40 5.94
C VAL A 79 21.20 24.53 7.17
N LYS A 80 20.42 23.47 7.04
CA LYS A 80 20.14 22.51 8.12
C LYS A 80 21.40 21.81 8.61
N GLU A 81 22.27 21.39 7.69
CA GLU A 81 23.55 20.76 8.01
C GLU A 81 24.51 21.74 8.70
N THR A 82 24.61 22.97 8.20
CA THR A 82 25.47 24.01 8.80
C THR A 82 25.01 24.35 10.21
N MET A 83 23.70 24.48 10.44
CA MET A 83 23.12 24.75 11.75
C MET A 83 23.35 23.59 12.72
N HIS A 84 23.18 22.34 12.27
CA HIS A 84 23.49 21.17 13.09
C HIS A 84 24.98 21.10 13.45
N ASN A 85 25.88 21.33 12.51
CA ASN A 85 27.32 21.31 12.78
C ASN A 85 27.70 22.43 13.77
N ALA A 86 27.15 23.64 13.60
CA ALA A 86 27.38 24.75 14.53
C ALA A 86 26.96 24.42 15.97
N PHE A 87 25.85 23.69 16.17
CA PHE A 87 25.43 23.21 17.49
C PHE A 87 26.48 22.27 18.12
N TRP A 88 26.97 21.28 17.36
CA TRP A 88 27.97 20.33 17.88
C TRP A 88 29.34 20.98 18.13
N ASP A 89 29.72 21.94 17.29
CA ASP A 89 30.95 22.73 17.48
C ASP A 89 30.83 23.59 18.75
N HIS A 90 29.68 24.24 18.96
CA HIS A 90 29.40 25.01 20.18
C HIS A 90 29.41 24.13 21.45
N LEU A 91 28.76 22.95 21.40
CA LEU A 91 28.80 21.99 22.50
C LEU A 91 30.23 21.58 22.84
N LYS A 92 31.07 21.38 21.81
CA LYS A 92 32.48 21.03 21.99
C LYS A 92 33.27 22.16 22.64
N GLU A 93 33.05 23.41 22.22
CA GLU A 93 33.69 24.58 22.83
C GLU A 93 33.33 24.73 24.31
N GLN A 94 32.05 24.57 24.66
CA GLN A 94 31.58 24.67 26.05
C GLN A 94 32.16 23.59 26.96
N LEU A 95 32.25 22.34 26.49
CA LEU A 95 32.83 21.24 27.27
C LEU A 95 34.36 21.36 27.44
N LEU A 96 35.04 22.05 26.53
CA LEU A 96 36.50 22.29 26.61
C LEU A 96 36.87 23.57 27.37
N ALA A 97 35.89 24.42 27.70
CA ALA A 97 36.12 25.65 28.46
C ALA A 97 36.62 25.35 29.89
N THR A 98 37.25 26.35 30.52
CA THR A 98 37.74 26.28 31.90
C THR A 98 37.16 27.42 32.74
N PRO A 99 36.20 27.16 33.66
CA PRO A 99 35.54 25.87 33.93
C PRO A 99 34.60 25.43 32.78
N PRO A 100 34.33 24.12 32.64
CA PRO A 100 33.46 23.60 31.60
C PRO A 100 32.02 24.10 31.80
N ASP A 101 31.37 24.47 30.69
CA ASP A 101 29.96 24.82 30.64
C ASP A 101 29.15 23.62 30.12
N PHE A 102 28.16 23.19 30.90
CA PHE A 102 27.33 22.03 30.56
C PHE A 102 25.91 22.43 30.10
N SER A 103 25.63 23.72 29.91
CA SER A 103 24.28 24.21 29.59
C SER A 103 23.67 23.51 28.36
N CYS A 104 24.41 23.45 27.25
CA CYS A 104 23.97 22.76 26.03
C CYS A 104 23.87 21.24 26.21
N ALA A 105 24.79 20.64 26.99
CA ALA A 105 24.75 19.21 27.29
C ALA A 105 23.48 18.83 28.07
N LEU A 106 23.05 19.67 29.03
CA LEU A 106 21.84 19.44 29.81
C LEU A 106 20.57 19.53 28.95
N GLU A 107 20.51 20.50 28.03
CA GLU A 107 19.40 20.59 27.07
C GLU A 107 19.34 19.34 26.18
N LEU A 108 20.48 18.89 25.66
CA LEU A 108 20.54 17.67 24.85
C LEU A 108 20.13 16.43 25.63
N LEU A 109 20.58 16.29 26.89
CA LEU A 109 20.20 15.17 27.75
C LEU A 109 18.70 15.19 28.07
N LYS A 110 18.10 16.36 28.23
CA LYS A 110 16.65 16.52 28.36
C LYS A 110 15.93 16.04 27.11
N GLU A 111 16.36 16.45 25.92
CA GLU A 111 15.78 15.98 24.65
C GLU A 111 15.93 14.46 24.49
N ILE A 112 17.10 13.91 24.82
CA ILE A 112 17.34 12.46 24.79
C ILE A 112 16.37 11.73 25.73
N LYS A 113 16.17 12.25 26.96
CA LYS A 113 15.20 11.69 27.90
C LYS A 113 13.80 11.66 27.31
N GLU A 114 13.33 12.77 26.76
CA GLU A 114 11.99 12.86 26.16
C GLU A 114 11.84 11.87 24.99
N ILE A 115 12.87 11.72 24.15
CA ILE A 115 12.85 10.74 23.07
C ILE A 115 12.75 9.32 23.63
N LEU A 116 13.60 8.95 24.60
CA LEU A 116 13.56 7.62 25.23
C LEU A 116 12.18 7.33 25.84
N LEU A 117 11.57 8.29 26.53
CA LEU A 117 10.23 8.15 27.09
C LEU A 117 9.15 8.00 26.01
N SER A 118 9.31 8.66 24.86
CA SER A 118 8.39 8.54 23.72
C SER A 118 8.45 7.18 23.01
N LEU A 119 9.55 6.44 23.17
CA LEU A 119 9.72 5.08 22.64
C LEU A 119 9.05 4.00 23.51
N LEU A 120 8.58 4.36 24.70
CA LEU A 120 7.98 3.40 25.63
C LEU A 120 6.53 3.09 25.26
N LEU A 121 6.19 1.81 25.34
CA LEU A 121 4.81 1.35 25.22
C LEU A 121 4.00 1.73 26.48
N PRO A 122 2.67 1.95 26.39
CA PRO A 122 1.85 2.43 27.50
C PRO A 122 1.92 1.59 28.79
N ARG A 123 2.29 0.30 28.69
CA ARG A 123 2.35 -0.64 29.82
C ARG A 123 3.70 -0.64 30.54
N GLN A 124 4.73 0.04 30.04
CA GLN A 124 6.09 0.01 30.56
C GLN A 124 6.33 1.06 31.68
N ASN A 125 5.45 1.10 32.69
CA ASN A 125 5.50 2.12 33.75
C ASN A 125 6.77 2.05 34.61
N ARG A 126 7.26 0.83 34.89
CA ARG A 126 8.50 0.65 35.67
C ARG A 126 9.71 1.24 34.96
N LEU A 127 9.90 0.93 33.68
CA LEU A 127 11.01 1.43 32.88
C LEU A 127 10.92 2.95 32.69
N ARG A 128 9.69 3.49 32.53
CA ARG A 128 9.44 4.94 32.54
C ARG A 128 10.00 5.59 33.81
N SER A 129 9.64 5.08 34.99
CA SER A 129 10.14 5.63 36.26
C SER A 129 11.66 5.51 36.40
N GLU A 130 12.25 4.39 35.98
CA GLU A 130 13.71 4.18 35.99
C GLU A 130 14.43 5.22 35.11
N ILE A 131 13.91 5.52 33.91
CA ILE A 131 14.46 6.55 33.01
C ILE A 131 14.26 7.96 33.58
N GLU A 132 13.09 8.23 34.17
CA GLU A 132 12.77 9.51 34.77
C GLU A 132 13.73 9.88 35.91
N GLU A 133 14.07 8.91 36.76
CA GLU A 133 15.00 9.04 37.88
C GLU A 133 16.46 9.17 37.41
N ALA A 134 16.90 8.29 36.51
CA ALA A 134 18.30 8.27 36.06
C ALA A 134 18.68 9.51 35.23
N LEU A 135 17.72 10.08 34.48
CA LEU A 135 17.88 11.30 33.69
C LEU A 135 17.10 12.47 34.30
N ASP A 136 17.09 12.61 35.63
CA ASP A 136 16.47 13.76 36.29
C ASP A 136 17.25 15.05 35.99
N VAL A 137 16.58 16.00 35.34
CA VAL A 137 17.19 17.26 34.87
C VAL A 137 17.71 18.12 36.04
N ASN A 138 17.04 18.08 37.19
CA ASN A 138 17.45 18.88 38.35
C ASN A 138 18.70 18.28 39.01
N LEU A 139 18.79 16.95 39.11
CA LEU A 139 19.96 16.25 39.62
C LEU A 139 21.17 16.47 38.71
N LEU A 140 20.99 16.32 37.40
CA LEU A 140 22.05 16.57 36.41
C LEU A 140 22.49 18.04 36.41
N GLY A 141 21.55 18.98 36.53
CA GLY A 141 21.84 20.41 36.66
C GLY A 141 22.70 20.75 37.88
N ARG A 142 22.35 20.22 39.07
CA ARG A 142 23.17 20.40 40.27
C ARG A 142 24.57 19.81 40.13
N ALA A 143 24.70 18.65 39.49
CA ALA A 143 25.99 18.03 39.24
C ALA A 143 26.84 18.87 38.26
N ALA A 144 26.21 19.49 37.26
CA ALA A 144 26.85 20.40 36.32
C ALA A 144 27.36 21.70 36.98
N GLU A 145 26.55 22.33 37.83
CA GLU A 145 26.94 23.55 38.58
C GLU A 145 28.18 23.33 39.45
N GLN A 146 28.35 22.10 39.97
CA GLN A 146 29.51 21.70 40.76
C GLN A 146 30.69 21.21 39.91
N GLY A 147 30.57 21.22 38.58
CA GLY A 147 31.59 20.70 37.66
C GLY A 147 31.79 19.18 37.73
N ALA A 148 30.84 18.45 38.32
CA ALA A 148 30.92 17.02 38.61
C ALA A 148 30.11 16.14 37.63
N LEU A 149 29.52 16.74 36.58
CA LEU A 149 28.73 15.99 35.60
C LEU A 149 29.60 14.99 34.83
N ASN A 150 29.33 13.70 35.01
CA ASN A 150 30.03 12.62 34.31
C ASN A 150 29.28 12.22 33.03
N VAL A 151 29.57 12.91 31.93
CA VAL A 151 28.97 12.65 30.62
C VAL A 151 29.15 11.19 30.17
N PRO A 152 30.34 10.55 30.26
CA PRO A 152 30.49 9.13 29.93
C PRO A 152 29.56 8.18 30.70
N HIS A 153 29.33 8.42 32.00
CA HIS A 153 28.44 7.60 32.81
C HIS A 153 26.99 7.71 32.35
N VAL A 154 26.51 8.94 32.13
CA VAL A 154 25.14 9.21 31.65
C VAL A 154 24.95 8.64 30.24
N SER A 155 25.92 8.83 29.34
CA SER A 155 25.88 8.25 27.99
C SER A 155 25.83 6.73 28.02
N LYS A 156 26.53 6.06 28.94
CA LYS A 156 26.47 4.61 29.09
C LYS A 156 25.08 4.13 29.53
N TYR A 157 24.43 4.83 30.45
CA TYR A 157 23.04 4.53 30.83
C TYR A 157 22.09 4.67 29.63
N ILE A 158 22.23 5.76 28.86
CA ILE A 158 21.45 6.00 27.65
C ILE A 158 21.64 4.87 26.64
N LEU A 159 22.90 4.48 26.36
CA LEU A 159 23.20 3.38 25.44
C LEU A 159 22.57 2.06 25.87
N ASN A 160 22.70 1.69 27.16
CA ASN A 160 22.05 0.48 27.68
C ASN A 160 20.52 0.52 27.51
N THR A 161 19.92 1.69 27.71
CA THR A 161 18.48 1.90 27.52
C THR A 161 18.11 1.80 26.04
N MET A 162 18.93 2.34 25.14
CA MET A 162 18.74 2.20 23.70
C MET A 162 18.81 0.73 23.27
N THR A 163 19.80 -0.03 23.75
CA THR A 163 19.93 -1.47 23.47
C THR A 163 18.69 -2.27 23.92
N LEU A 164 18.03 -1.83 25.00
CA LEU A 164 16.80 -2.46 25.47
C LEU A 164 15.57 -2.14 24.60
N LEU A 165 15.53 -0.95 23.99
CA LEU A 165 14.36 -0.42 23.29
C LEU A 165 14.44 -0.50 21.77
N CYS A 166 15.62 -0.69 21.19
CA CYS A 166 15.81 -0.66 19.74
C CYS A 166 15.29 -1.93 19.06
N ALA A 167 14.91 -1.79 17.79
CA ALA A 167 14.61 -2.93 16.93
C ALA A 167 15.91 -3.65 16.53
N PRO A 168 15.88 -4.97 16.24
CA PRO A 168 17.08 -5.75 15.92
C PRO A 168 17.95 -5.17 14.79
N VAL A 169 17.32 -4.49 13.81
CA VAL A 169 18.01 -3.80 12.71
C VAL A 169 18.94 -2.67 13.16
N ARG A 170 18.79 -2.19 14.40
CA ARG A 170 19.57 -1.10 14.98
C ARG A 170 20.67 -1.56 15.93
N ASP A 171 20.74 -2.84 16.28
CA ASP A 171 21.71 -3.37 17.26
C ASP A 171 23.15 -3.02 16.86
N GLU A 172 23.51 -3.21 15.58
CA GLU A 172 24.84 -2.84 15.08
C GLU A 172 25.14 -1.34 15.19
N ALA A 173 24.13 -0.48 15.01
CA ALA A 173 24.29 0.96 15.09
C ALA A 173 24.53 1.40 16.53
N VAL A 174 23.79 0.84 17.48
CA VAL A 174 23.99 1.09 18.93
C VAL A 174 25.37 0.58 19.38
N GLN A 175 25.76 -0.62 18.94
CA GLN A 175 27.07 -1.20 19.29
C GLN A 175 28.24 -0.35 18.80
N LYS A 176 28.15 0.25 17.60
CA LYS A 176 29.20 1.17 17.10
C LYS A 176 29.40 2.37 18.01
N LEU A 177 28.34 2.86 18.68
CA LEU A 177 28.43 4.00 19.59
C LEU A 177 29.24 3.68 20.85
N GLU A 178 29.19 2.44 21.35
CA GLU A 178 29.96 2.03 22.55
C GLU A 178 31.48 2.20 22.39
N THR A 179 31.97 2.20 21.14
CA THR A 179 33.40 2.35 20.83
C THR A 179 33.89 3.80 20.81
N ILE A 180 32.98 4.78 20.88
CA ILE A 180 33.31 6.21 20.74
C ILE A 180 33.69 6.81 22.10
N SER A 181 34.97 7.18 22.25
CA SER A 181 35.47 7.81 23.49
C SER A 181 35.20 9.32 23.58
N ASP A 182 35.05 10.02 22.44
CA ASP A 182 34.80 11.46 22.42
C ASP A 182 33.34 11.78 22.80
N PRO A 183 33.07 12.51 23.90
CA PRO A 183 31.71 12.72 24.40
C PRO A 183 30.78 13.41 23.42
N VAL A 184 31.28 14.37 22.65
CA VAL A 184 30.49 15.13 21.66
C VAL A 184 30.08 14.23 20.50
N ARG A 185 31.03 13.47 19.94
CA ARG A 185 30.75 12.49 18.88
C ARG A 185 29.82 11.39 19.36
N LEU A 186 29.95 10.95 20.60
CA LEU A 186 29.07 9.95 21.18
C LEU A 186 27.64 10.47 21.31
N LEU A 187 27.44 11.65 21.92
CA LEU A 187 26.13 12.27 22.07
C LEU A 187 25.47 12.57 20.71
N ARG A 188 26.27 12.98 19.71
CA ARG A 188 25.81 13.15 18.33
C ARG A 188 25.31 11.84 17.73
N GLY A 189 26.08 10.76 17.88
CA GLY A 189 25.69 9.44 17.38
C GLY A 189 24.46 8.89 18.09
N ILE A 190 24.37 9.04 19.41
CA ILE A 190 23.19 8.69 20.22
C ILE A 190 21.95 9.39 19.67
N PHE A 191 22.01 10.71 19.49
CA PHE A 191 20.87 11.49 19.02
C PHE A 191 20.41 11.08 17.62
N GLN A 192 21.35 10.78 16.72
CA GLN A 192 21.05 10.26 15.38
C GLN A 192 20.32 8.91 15.42
N VAL A 193 20.84 7.95 16.20
CA VAL A 193 20.23 6.62 16.31
C VAL A 193 18.85 6.70 16.99
N LEU A 194 18.70 7.56 18.00
CA LEU A 194 17.39 7.82 18.63
C LEU A 194 16.35 8.37 17.63
N GLY A 195 16.77 9.23 16.70
CA GLY A 195 15.91 9.70 15.61
C GLY A 195 15.40 8.55 14.72
N LEU A 196 16.28 7.61 14.40
CA LEU A 196 15.92 6.40 13.65
C LEU A 196 14.98 5.49 14.46
N MET A 197 15.26 5.28 15.74
CA MET A 197 14.39 4.50 16.65
C MET A 197 12.99 5.10 16.77
N LYS A 198 12.86 6.44 16.75
CA LYS A 198 11.56 7.12 16.74
C LYS A 198 10.77 6.80 15.48
N MET A 199 11.44 6.77 14.32
CA MET A 199 10.81 6.36 13.06
C MET A 199 10.38 4.90 13.10
N ASP A 200 11.23 4.02 13.65
CA ASP A 200 10.93 2.60 13.80
C ASP A 200 9.66 2.40 14.68
N MET A 201 9.54 3.16 15.78
CA MET A 201 8.37 3.11 16.67
C MET A 201 7.09 3.61 16.00
N VAL A 202 7.16 4.68 15.20
CA VAL A 202 6.02 5.19 14.42
C VAL A 202 5.56 4.14 13.42
N ASN A 203 6.49 3.57 12.64
CA ASN A 203 6.17 2.53 11.67
C ASN A 203 5.59 1.27 12.34
N TYR A 204 6.16 0.83 13.46
CA TYR A 204 5.61 -0.27 14.27
C TYR A 204 4.19 0.03 14.75
N THR A 205 3.94 1.25 15.25
CA THR A 205 2.61 1.65 15.73
C THR A 205 1.58 1.61 14.60
N ILE A 206 1.92 2.16 13.43
CA ILE A 206 1.07 2.12 12.22
C ILE A 206 0.74 0.66 11.86
N GLN A 207 1.75 -0.20 11.75
CA GLN A 207 1.57 -1.61 11.43
C GLN A 207 0.72 -2.35 12.47
N SER A 208 0.91 -2.05 13.75
CA SER A 208 0.16 -2.70 14.84
C SER A 208 -1.33 -2.34 14.84
N LEU A 209 -1.67 -1.11 14.44
CA LEU A 209 -3.05 -0.61 14.40
C LEU A 209 -3.75 -0.89 13.06
N GLN A 210 -2.99 -1.18 12.00
CA GLN A 210 -3.51 -1.39 10.65
C GLN A 210 -4.65 -2.42 10.56
N PRO A 211 -4.60 -3.59 11.24
CA PRO A 211 -5.70 -4.56 11.17
C PRO A 211 -7.02 -4.00 11.73
N GLN A 212 -6.95 -3.26 12.83
CA GLN A 212 -8.13 -2.65 13.46
C GLN A 212 -8.70 -1.52 12.59
N LEU A 213 -7.82 -0.72 11.98
CA LEU A 213 -8.21 0.32 11.04
C LEU A 213 -8.92 -0.26 9.81
N GLN A 214 -8.39 -1.36 9.27
CA GLN A 214 -8.98 -2.03 8.11
C GLN A 214 -10.38 -2.58 8.45
N GLU A 215 -10.54 -3.25 9.58
CA GLU A 215 -11.83 -3.76 10.03
C GLU A 215 -12.86 -2.63 10.20
N HIS A 216 -12.47 -1.54 10.85
CA HIS A 216 -13.34 -0.37 11.03
C HIS A 216 -13.72 0.28 9.69
N ASN A 217 -12.77 0.43 8.76
CA ASN A 217 -13.04 0.96 7.43
C ASN A 217 -14.07 0.11 6.68
N ILE A 218 -13.93 -1.23 6.71
CA ILE A 218 -14.88 -2.16 6.08
C ILE A 218 -16.29 -1.97 6.64
N GLN A 219 -16.41 -1.84 7.97
CA GLN A 219 -17.70 -1.63 8.64
C GLN A 219 -18.32 -0.28 8.26
N CYS A 220 -17.54 0.80 8.23
CA CYS A 220 -18.00 2.13 7.83
C CYS A 220 -18.46 2.17 6.38
N GLU A 221 -17.67 1.61 5.45
CA GLU A 221 -18.01 1.57 4.03
C GLU A 221 -19.30 0.79 3.79
N ARG A 222 -19.43 -0.38 4.43
CA ARG A 222 -20.65 -1.19 4.37
C ARG A 222 -21.85 -0.45 4.95
N ALA A 223 -21.73 0.20 6.10
CA ALA A 223 -22.82 0.96 6.71
C ALA A 223 -23.29 2.10 5.81
N ARG A 224 -22.34 2.85 5.22
CA ARG A 224 -22.64 3.92 4.27
C ARG A 224 -23.34 3.42 3.02
N PHE A 225 -22.93 2.27 2.49
CA PHE A 225 -23.60 1.66 1.34
C PHE A 225 -25.00 1.14 1.71
N GLN A 226 -25.17 0.56 2.90
CA GLN A 226 -26.47 0.13 3.39
C GLN A 226 -27.45 1.30 3.54
N GLU A 227 -27.00 2.46 4.00
CA GLU A 227 -27.83 3.67 4.04
C GLU A 227 -28.31 4.11 2.65
N LEU A 228 -27.48 3.93 1.63
CA LEU A 228 -27.83 4.23 0.25
C LEU A 228 -28.87 3.24 -0.29
N LEU A 229 -28.68 1.95 -0.04
CA LEU A 229 -29.64 0.89 -0.40
C LEU A 229 -31.01 1.10 0.27
N ASN A 230 -31.04 1.51 1.53
CA ASN A 230 -32.29 1.79 2.25
C ASN A 230 -33.08 2.94 1.60
N LYS A 231 -32.40 3.89 0.95
CA LYS A 231 -33.02 5.01 0.22
C LYS A 231 -33.46 4.60 -1.19
N GLN A 232 -32.72 3.68 -1.82
CA GLN A 232 -32.98 3.21 -3.18
C GLN A 232 -32.84 1.68 -3.24
N PRO A 233 -33.94 0.91 -3.09
CA PRO A 233 -33.88 -0.55 -3.09
C PRO A 233 -33.44 -1.19 -4.42
N SER A 234 -33.62 -0.51 -5.56
CA SER A 234 -33.20 -0.99 -6.89
C SER A 234 -31.78 -0.56 -7.27
N LEU A 235 -30.93 -0.27 -6.29
CA LEU A 235 -29.57 0.24 -6.54
C LEU A 235 -28.60 -0.85 -7.02
N LEU A 236 -28.92 -2.14 -6.92
CA LEU A 236 -28.00 -3.24 -7.27
C LEU A 236 -28.28 -3.84 -8.65
N ASP A 237 -28.96 -3.12 -9.54
CA ASP A 237 -29.36 -3.63 -10.84
C ASP A 237 -28.14 -3.92 -11.73
N HIS A 238 -27.10 -3.06 -11.71
CA HIS A 238 -25.89 -3.29 -12.50
C HIS A 238 -25.02 -4.37 -11.88
N THR A 239 -24.83 -4.38 -10.56
CA THR A 239 -24.13 -5.47 -9.86
C THR A 239 -24.79 -6.82 -10.12
N THR A 240 -26.13 -6.90 -10.10
CA THR A 240 -26.87 -8.13 -10.43
C THR A 240 -26.63 -8.56 -11.88
N ARG A 241 -26.70 -7.62 -12.83
CA ARG A 241 -26.44 -7.90 -14.25
C ARG A 241 -25.02 -8.38 -14.51
N TRP A 242 -24.04 -7.74 -13.87
CA TRP A 242 -22.63 -8.11 -13.95
C TRP A 242 -22.39 -9.54 -13.45
N LEU A 243 -22.93 -9.92 -12.29
CA LEU A 243 -22.80 -11.29 -11.78
C LEU A 243 -23.56 -12.31 -12.64
N THR A 244 -24.71 -11.92 -13.19
CA THR A 244 -25.46 -12.76 -14.13
C THR A 244 -24.64 -13.04 -15.39
N GLN A 245 -23.99 -12.01 -15.95
CA GLN A 245 -23.11 -12.16 -17.11
C GLN A 245 -21.94 -13.09 -16.80
N ALA A 246 -21.30 -12.93 -15.65
CA ALA A 246 -20.21 -13.81 -15.22
C ALA A 246 -20.66 -15.28 -15.11
N ALA A 247 -21.87 -15.53 -14.62
CA ALA A 247 -22.45 -16.87 -14.56
C ALA A 247 -22.73 -17.45 -15.96
N THR A 248 -23.24 -16.62 -16.90
CA THR A 248 -23.46 -17.06 -18.29
C THR A 248 -22.17 -17.36 -19.03
N ASP A 249 -21.10 -16.60 -18.77
CA ASP A 249 -19.79 -16.81 -19.38
C ASP A 249 -19.18 -18.15 -18.93
N LEU A 250 -19.35 -18.52 -17.66
CA LEU A 250 -18.90 -19.81 -17.14
C LEU A 250 -19.75 -20.99 -17.66
N ALA A 251 -21.03 -20.76 -17.93
CA ALA A 251 -21.93 -21.78 -18.47
C ALA A 251 -21.75 -22.03 -19.97
N THR A 252 -21.14 -21.09 -20.70
CA THR A 252 -20.93 -21.19 -22.14
C THR A 252 -19.63 -21.95 -22.43
N PRO A 253 -19.66 -23.07 -23.18
CA PRO A 253 -18.42 -23.76 -23.55
C PRO A 253 -17.56 -22.88 -24.45
N PRO A 254 -16.21 -22.98 -24.37
CA PRO A 254 -15.32 -22.19 -25.21
C PRO A 254 -15.59 -22.47 -26.70
N PRO A 255 -15.53 -21.45 -27.57
CA PRO A 255 -15.72 -21.66 -29.01
C PRO A 255 -14.65 -22.63 -29.55
N PRO A 256 -15.00 -23.52 -30.49
CA PRO A 256 -14.02 -24.38 -31.12
C PRO A 256 -13.00 -23.51 -31.87
N CYS A 257 -11.72 -23.65 -31.52
CA CYS A 257 -10.63 -23.01 -32.25
C CYS A 257 -10.71 -23.39 -33.73
N PRO A 258 -10.70 -22.44 -34.68
CA PRO A 258 -10.33 -22.75 -36.04
C PRO A 258 -8.82 -23.04 -36.08
N ASP A 259 -8.43 -24.05 -36.86
CA ASP A 259 -7.06 -24.42 -37.22
C ASP A 259 -6.36 -25.50 -36.37
N THR A 260 -6.79 -26.75 -36.55
CA THR A 260 -5.84 -27.87 -36.72
C THR A 260 -6.15 -28.59 -38.02
N PRO A 261 -5.25 -28.62 -39.02
CA PRO A 261 -5.42 -29.48 -40.17
C PRO A 261 -5.13 -30.93 -39.74
N ASP A 262 -6.10 -31.79 -40.03
CA ASP A 262 -6.09 -33.25 -40.05
C ASP A 262 -4.76 -33.95 -39.73
N SER A 263 -4.74 -34.68 -38.61
CA SER A 263 -3.92 -35.88 -38.51
C SER A 263 -4.70 -37.02 -37.86
N SER A 264 -5.32 -37.78 -38.74
CA SER A 264 -5.92 -39.09 -38.49
C SER A 264 -4.90 -40.02 -37.84
N SER A 265 -5.07 -40.31 -36.54
CA SER A 265 -4.69 -41.61 -36.01
C SER A 265 -5.71 -42.04 -34.96
N ALA A 266 -6.51 -43.02 -35.38
CA ALA A 266 -7.50 -43.67 -34.55
C ALA A 266 -6.82 -44.51 -33.47
N THR A 267 -7.16 -44.25 -32.20
CA THR A 267 -7.30 -45.33 -31.22
C THR A 267 -8.52 -45.04 -30.38
N CYS A 268 -9.50 -45.93 -30.50
CA CYS A 268 -10.80 -45.87 -29.86
C CYS A 268 -10.73 -45.88 -28.33
N LEU A 269 -11.51 -45.01 -27.68
CA LEU A 269 -12.03 -45.22 -26.33
C LEU A 269 -13.55 -45.41 -26.42
N PRO A 270 -14.16 -46.27 -25.58
CA PRO A 270 -15.50 -46.78 -25.83
C PRO A 270 -16.56 -45.73 -25.54
N ALA A 271 -17.60 -45.75 -26.36
CA ALA A 271 -18.84 -45.03 -26.15
C ALA A 271 -19.48 -45.49 -24.82
N GLY A 272 -19.50 -44.58 -23.85
CA GLY A 272 -20.32 -44.64 -22.66
C GLY A 272 -20.92 -43.25 -22.45
N GLU A 273 -22.17 -43.09 -22.83
CA GLU A 273 -23.01 -41.93 -22.50
C GLU A 273 -23.07 -41.78 -20.98
N ALA A 274 -22.21 -40.92 -20.43
CA ALA A 274 -22.51 -40.21 -19.21
C ALA A 274 -22.71 -38.76 -19.63
N ALA A 275 -23.95 -38.31 -19.56
CA ALA A 275 -24.28 -36.89 -19.62
C ALA A 275 -23.29 -36.13 -18.74
N ILE A 276 -22.49 -35.24 -19.33
CA ILE A 276 -21.69 -34.28 -18.59
C ILE A 276 -22.71 -33.36 -17.92
N SER A 277 -23.12 -33.72 -16.69
CA SER A 277 -23.78 -32.77 -15.81
C SER A 277 -22.83 -31.58 -15.68
N PRO A 278 -23.26 -30.34 -15.98
CA PRO A 278 -22.40 -29.18 -15.78
C PRO A 278 -21.96 -29.18 -14.32
N GLU A 279 -20.64 -29.14 -14.12
CA GLU A 279 -20.02 -29.03 -12.81
C GLU A 279 -20.71 -27.90 -12.03
N PRO A 280 -21.07 -28.09 -10.75
CA PRO A 280 -21.84 -27.08 -10.03
C PRO A 280 -21.08 -25.75 -9.99
N LEU A 281 -21.74 -24.68 -10.43
CA LEU A 281 -21.13 -23.34 -10.49
C LEU A 281 -20.92 -22.84 -9.06
N SER A 282 -19.65 -22.79 -8.62
CA SER A 282 -19.37 -22.28 -7.28
C SER A 282 -19.52 -20.75 -7.22
N PRO A 283 -20.10 -20.18 -6.13
CA PRO A 283 -20.21 -18.73 -5.94
C PRO A 283 -18.86 -18.01 -6.11
N LYS A 284 -17.79 -18.62 -5.60
CA LYS A 284 -16.42 -18.13 -5.71
C LYS A 284 -15.93 -18.05 -7.16
N MET A 285 -16.30 -19.02 -8.00
CA MET A 285 -15.92 -19.02 -9.42
C MET A 285 -16.66 -17.91 -10.18
N ILE A 286 -17.95 -17.72 -9.92
CA ILE A 286 -18.75 -16.64 -10.54
C ILE A 286 -18.18 -15.28 -10.17
N LEU A 287 -17.88 -15.05 -8.89
CA LEU A 287 -17.26 -13.79 -8.44
C LEU A 287 -15.89 -13.59 -9.09
N SER A 288 -15.04 -14.62 -9.11
CA SER A 288 -13.72 -14.54 -9.74
C SER A 288 -13.83 -14.19 -11.23
N GLN A 289 -14.76 -14.81 -11.94
CA GLN A 289 -15.02 -14.51 -13.35
C GLN A 289 -15.54 -13.07 -13.52
N GLY A 290 -16.47 -12.64 -12.67
CA GLY A 290 -16.99 -11.27 -12.68
C GLY A 290 -15.89 -10.24 -12.53
N PHE A 291 -14.98 -10.42 -11.56
CA PHE A 291 -13.87 -9.49 -11.37
C PHE A 291 -12.93 -9.47 -12.58
N LEU A 292 -12.68 -10.60 -13.22
CA LEU A 292 -11.85 -10.65 -14.43
C LEU A 292 -12.52 -9.91 -15.59
N ASN A 293 -13.83 -10.04 -15.75
CA ASN A 293 -14.58 -9.34 -16.80
C ASN A 293 -14.46 -7.80 -16.65
N LEU A 294 -14.20 -7.28 -15.44
CA LEU A 294 -13.98 -5.85 -15.23
C LEU A 294 -12.67 -5.33 -15.84
N LEU A 295 -11.67 -6.20 -16.04
CA LEU A 295 -10.43 -5.85 -16.72
C LEU A 295 -10.59 -5.80 -18.24
N LEU A 296 -11.74 -6.24 -18.76
CA LEU A 296 -12.12 -6.19 -20.16
C LEU A 296 -13.28 -5.19 -20.40
N TRP A 297 -13.63 -4.41 -19.37
CA TRP A 297 -14.81 -3.57 -19.37
C TRP A 297 -14.62 -2.32 -20.23
N ASP A 298 -15.63 -1.95 -21.00
CA ASP A 298 -15.57 -0.72 -21.79
C ASP A 298 -15.61 0.51 -20.88
N GLY A 299 -14.58 1.36 -20.98
CA GLY A 299 -14.44 2.58 -20.19
C GLY A 299 -15.63 3.54 -20.33
N GLU A 300 -16.39 3.47 -21.41
CA GLU A 300 -17.58 4.30 -21.67
C GLU A 300 -18.91 3.70 -21.20
N ASP A 301 -18.92 2.45 -20.74
CA ASP A 301 -20.18 1.81 -20.32
C ASP A 301 -20.66 2.33 -18.95
N GLU A 302 -21.83 2.96 -18.96
CA GLU A 302 -22.53 3.50 -17.79
C GLU A 302 -23.14 2.39 -16.90
N ALA A 303 -23.23 1.15 -17.38
CA ALA A 303 -23.71 -0.01 -16.65
C ALA A 303 -22.69 -0.61 -15.67
N PHE A 304 -21.78 0.22 -15.14
CA PHE A 304 -20.74 -0.23 -14.22
C PHE A 304 -21.32 -0.66 -12.86
N PRO A 305 -20.84 -1.77 -12.23
CA PRO A 305 -21.40 -2.26 -10.97
C PRO A 305 -21.33 -1.24 -9.84
N GLU A 306 -22.44 -1.05 -9.14
CA GLU A 306 -22.56 -0.01 -8.11
C GLU A 306 -21.64 -0.28 -6.91
N THR A 307 -21.42 -1.56 -6.60
CA THR A 307 -20.52 -2.04 -5.55
C THR A 307 -19.03 -1.82 -5.85
N LEU A 308 -18.66 -1.39 -7.06
CA LEU A 308 -17.28 -1.16 -7.47
C LEU A 308 -17.02 0.29 -7.90
N ARG A 309 -18.03 1.16 -7.75
CA ARG A 309 -17.99 2.52 -8.28
C ARG A 309 -16.84 3.36 -7.73
N THR A 310 -16.47 3.16 -6.46
CA THR A 310 -15.32 3.79 -5.80
C THR A 310 -13.98 3.25 -6.30
N ASP A 311 -13.95 1.99 -6.77
CA ASP A 311 -12.76 1.30 -7.26
C ASP A 311 -12.54 1.46 -8.77
N ARG A 312 -13.46 2.11 -9.51
CA ARG A 312 -13.42 2.22 -10.99
C ARG A 312 -12.08 2.73 -11.51
N ALA A 313 -11.56 3.83 -10.97
CA ALA A 313 -10.27 4.39 -11.40
C ALA A 313 -9.09 3.45 -11.11
N ARG A 314 -9.14 2.70 -10.01
CA ARG A 314 -8.11 1.71 -9.65
C ARG A 314 -8.15 0.51 -10.61
N LEU A 315 -9.34 0.06 -10.99
CA LEU A 315 -9.53 -1.01 -11.98
C LEU A 315 -9.05 -0.59 -13.37
N GLN A 316 -9.33 0.64 -13.80
CA GLN A 316 -8.82 1.18 -15.07
C GLN A 316 -7.30 1.26 -15.11
N GLU A 317 -6.66 1.63 -13.99
CA GLU A 317 -5.19 1.60 -13.90
C GLU A 317 -4.64 0.16 -13.97
N LEU A 318 -5.33 -0.82 -13.35
CA LEU A 318 -4.96 -2.23 -13.45
C LEU A 318 -5.13 -2.78 -14.87
N GLU A 319 -6.19 -2.40 -15.57
CA GLU A 319 -6.41 -2.69 -16.99
C GLU A 319 -5.28 -2.12 -17.86
N ALA A 320 -4.93 -0.85 -17.66
CA ALA A 320 -3.82 -0.22 -18.39
C ALA A 320 -2.47 -0.91 -18.11
N GLN A 321 -2.22 -1.30 -16.86
CA GLN A 321 -1.03 -2.08 -16.49
C GLN A 321 -1.03 -3.47 -17.13
N LEU A 322 -2.16 -4.18 -17.12
CA LEU A 322 -2.34 -5.48 -17.77
C LEU A 322 -2.05 -5.39 -19.27
N HIS A 323 -2.60 -4.38 -19.94
CA HIS A 323 -2.37 -4.15 -21.36
C HIS A 323 -0.88 -3.90 -21.67
N ARG A 324 -0.22 -3.02 -20.91
CA ARG A 324 1.23 -2.76 -21.05
C ARG A 324 2.07 -4.00 -20.82
N LEU A 325 1.74 -4.82 -19.81
CA LEU A 325 2.46 -6.07 -19.51
C LEU A 325 2.27 -7.12 -20.60
N THR A 326 1.08 -7.20 -21.18
CA THR A 326 0.79 -8.10 -22.31
C THR A 326 1.65 -7.76 -23.53
N VAL A 327 1.77 -6.46 -23.86
CA VAL A 327 2.64 -5.99 -24.95
C VAL A 327 4.11 -6.24 -24.62
N LEU A 328 4.55 -5.94 -23.40
CA LEU A 328 5.92 -6.19 -22.95
C LEU A 328 6.30 -7.67 -23.07
N ALA A 329 5.49 -8.58 -22.55
CA ALA A 329 5.75 -10.02 -22.66
C ALA A 329 5.78 -10.48 -24.13
N SER A 330 4.88 -9.97 -24.97
CA SER A 330 4.86 -10.27 -26.39
C SER A 330 6.16 -9.81 -27.09
N VAL A 331 6.62 -8.59 -26.80
CA VAL A 331 7.89 -8.04 -27.31
C VAL A 331 9.07 -8.89 -26.86
N LEU A 332 9.14 -9.25 -25.58
CA LEU A 332 10.23 -10.07 -25.04
C LEU A 332 10.26 -11.47 -25.66
N LEU A 333 9.10 -12.08 -25.91
CA LEU A 333 9.02 -13.38 -26.54
C LEU A 333 9.48 -13.36 -28.00
N VAL A 334 9.01 -12.38 -28.77
CA VAL A 334 9.48 -12.19 -30.15
C VAL A 334 10.98 -11.88 -30.16
N ALA A 335 11.47 -10.97 -29.31
CA ALA A 335 12.90 -10.70 -29.22
C ALA A 335 13.72 -11.95 -28.86
N ASN A 336 13.22 -12.80 -27.97
CA ASN A 336 13.88 -14.05 -27.58
C ASN A 336 13.99 -15.05 -28.74
N SER A 337 12.96 -15.14 -29.60
CA SER A 337 13.00 -16.07 -30.75
C SER A 337 14.09 -15.73 -31.77
N PHE A 338 14.57 -14.48 -31.82
CA PHE A 338 15.65 -14.05 -32.72
C PHE A 338 17.02 -13.94 -32.04
N SER A 339 17.06 -13.76 -30.72
CA SER A 339 18.29 -13.42 -29.98
C SER A 339 19.04 -14.63 -29.42
N GLY A 340 18.43 -15.82 -29.46
CA GLY A 340 19.01 -17.06 -28.95
C GLY A 340 19.18 -17.10 -27.42
N SER A 341 19.46 -18.28 -26.87
CA SER A 341 19.57 -18.49 -25.43
C SER A 341 20.74 -17.75 -24.76
N VAL A 342 21.75 -17.33 -25.54
CA VAL A 342 22.93 -16.64 -25.02
C VAL A 342 22.60 -15.22 -24.55
N LEU A 343 21.82 -14.47 -25.32
CA LEU A 343 21.43 -13.10 -24.95
C LEU A 343 20.41 -13.11 -23.81
N PHE A 344 19.34 -13.91 -23.95
CA PHE A 344 18.30 -14.02 -22.92
C PHE A 344 18.75 -14.80 -21.67
N GLY A 345 19.90 -15.47 -21.71
CA GLY A 345 20.57 -16.01 -20.53
C GLY A 345 21.29 -14.94 -19.69
N SER A 346 21.49 -13.72 -20.22
CA SER A 346 22.09 -12.61 -19.47
C SER A 346 20.99 -11.75 -18.80
N PRO A 347 20.89 -11.75 -17.45
CA PRO A 347 19.87 -10.98 -16.75
C PRO A 347 20.01 -9.47 -17.00
N GLN A 348 21.25 -8.98 -17.14
CA GLN A 348 21.51 -7.55 -17.41
C GLN A 348 20.91 -7.09 -18.75
N PHE A 349 20.97 -7.96 -19.77
CA PHE A 349 20.39 -7.67 -21.08
C PHE A 349 18.87 -7.66 -21.01
N VAL A 350 18.27 -8.70 -20.43
CA VAL A 350 16.81 -8.80 -20.27
C VAL A 350 16.27 -7.61 -19.50
N ASP A 351 16.90 -7.23 -18.39
CA ASP A 351 16.49 -6.07 -17.60
C ASP A 351 16.63 -4.76 -18.38
N LYS A 352 17.69 -4.61 -19.18
CA LYS A 352 17.87 -3.43 -20.02
C LYS A 352 16.77 -3.35 -21.08
N LEU A 353 16.48 -4.46 -21.76
CA LEU A 353 15.43 -4.54 -22.77
C LEU A 353 14.04 -4.26 -22.19
N LYS A 354 13.75 -4.81 -21.01
CA LYS A 354 12.53 -4.51 -20.24
C LYS A 354 12.38 -3.03 -19.94
N ARG A 355 13.42 -2.39 -19.37
CA ARG A 355 13.39 -0.96 -19.04
C ARG A 355 13.17 -0.11 -20.28
N THR A 356 13.92 -0.36 -21.35
CA THR A 356 13.76 0.35 -22.63
C THR A 356 12.34 0.20 -23.17
N THR A 357 11.82 -1.03 -23.20
CA THR A 357 10.46 -1.28 -23.69
C THR A 357 9.43 -0.59 -22.80
N LYS A 358 9.49 -0.76 -21.47
CA LYS A 358 8.55 -0.15 -20.52
C LYS A 358 8.46 1.37 -20.66
N VAL A 359 9.60 2.06 -20.75
CA VAL A 359 9.63 3.52 -20.97
C VAL A 359 8.92 3.91 -22.27
N LEU A 360 9.10 3.14 -23.34
CA LEU A 360 8.43 3.41 -24.63
C LEU A 360 6.92 3.09 -24.61
N LEU A 361 6.49 2.13 -23.78
CA LEU A 361 5.06 1.79 -23.59
C LEU A 361 4.33 2.77 -22.65
N GLU A 362 5.04 3.52 -21.81
CA GLU A 362 4.42 4.59 -20.99
C GLU A 362 3.86 5.72 -21.88
N GLU A 363 4.39 5.88 -23.09
CA GLU A 363 3.94 6.86 -24.08
C GLU A 363 2.64 6.45 -24.83
N PHE A 364 2.07 5.26 -24.61
CA PHE A 364 0.82 4.85 -25.26
C PHE A 364 -0.38 5.77 -24.93
N GLY A 365 -0.31 6.54 -23.83
CA GLY A 365 -1.36 7.51 -23.51
C GLY A 365 -1.37 8.76 -24.40
N SER A 366 -0.30 9.01 -25.16
CA SER A 366 -0.15 10.25 -25.97
C SER A 366 -0.13 10.02 -27.48
N ARG A 367 0.07 8.77 -27.94
CA ARG A 367 0.17 8.41 -29.37
C ARG A 367 -0.49 7.06 -29.68
N PRO A 368 -0.91 6.81 -30.93
CA PRO A 368 -1.44 5.52 -31.36
C PRO A 368 -0.49 4.35 -31.07
N GLU A 369 -1.04 3.18 -30.73
CA GLU A 369 -0.28 1.96 -30.40
C GLU A 369 0.67 1.56 -31.54
N GLU A 370 0.24 1.75 -32.79
CA GLU A 370 1.01 1.46 -34.01
C GLU A 370 2.30 2.28 -34.08
N GLU A 371 2.23 3.60 -33.85
CA GLU A 371 3.39 4.50 -33.89
C GLU A 371 4.38 4.22 -32.75
N ALA A 372 3.85 3.90 -31.57
CA ALA A 372 4.66 3.49 -30.44
C ALA A 372 5.40 2.17 -30.74
N MET A 373 4.73 1.21 -31.36
CA MET A 373 5.33 -0.08 -31.73
C MET A 373 6.38 0.04 -32.85
N LEU A 374 6.28 1.04 -33.74
CA LEU A 374 7.37 1.38 -34.65
C LEU A 374 8.64 1.74 -33.86
N THR A 375 8.51 2.66 -32.89
CA THR A 375 9.64 3.10 -32.05
C THR A 375 10.21 1.94 -31.22
N VAL A 376 9.33 1.12 -30.62
CA VAL A 376 9.74 -0.08 -29.86
C VAL A 376 10.51 -1.04 -30.76
N SER A 377 10.02 -1.31 -31.98
CA SER A 377 10.66 -2.25 -32.90
C SER A 377 12.08 -1.84 -33.27
N GLU A 378 12.31 -0.56 -33.55
CA GLU A 378 13.62 0.00 -33.86
C GLU A 378 14.55 -0.09 -32.65
N GLN A 379 14.11 0.33 -31.47
CA GLN A 379 14.95 0.38 -30.27
C GLN A 379 15.29 -1.00 -29.72
N VAL A 380 14.33 -1.93 -29.70
CA VAL A 380 14.58 -3.33 -29.33
C VAL A 380 15.60 -3.96 -30.27
N THR A 381 15.47 -3.71 -31.57
CA THR A 381 16.39 -4.23 -32.60
C THR A 381 17.79 -3.63 -32.46
N GLN A 382 17.91 -2.34 -32.18
CA GLN A 382 19.19 -1.67 -31.91
C GLN A 382 19.85 -2.23 -30.65
N GLU A 383 19.09 -2.45 -29.58
CA GLU A 383 19.61 -3.01 -28.32
C GLU A 383 20.12 -4.45 -28.48
N ILE A 384 19.43 -5.27 -29.26
CA ILE A 384 19.88 -6.62 -29.61
C ILE A 384 21.21 -6.56 -30.37
N HIS A 385 21.31 -5.75 -31.42
CA HIS A 385 22.55 -5.61 -32.19
C HIS A 385 23.72 -5.06 -31.37
N GLN A 386 23.45 -4.07 -30.51
CA GLN A 386 24.46 -3.51 -29.63
C GLN A 386 24.96 -4.56 -28.63
N SER A 387 24.06 -5.39 -28.10
CA SER A 387 24.41 -6.46 -27.17
C SER A 387 25.17 -7.61 -27.84
N LEU A 388 24.81 -8.00 -29.07
CA LEU A 388 25.58 -8.95 -29.88
C LEU A 388 27.00 -8.45 -30.11
N LYS A 389 27.14 -7.18 -30.49
CA LYS A 389 28.44 -6.53 -30.72
C LYS A 389 29.29 -6.51 -29.45
N ASN A 390 28.71 -6.16 -28.31
CA ASN A 390 29.40 -6.12 -27.02
C ASN A 390 29.90 -7.50 -26.57
N MET A 391 29.17 -8.57 -26.92
CA MET A 391 29.58 -9.96 -26.64
C MET A 391 30.48 -10.57 -27.72
N GLY A 392 30.84 -9.83 -28.77
CA GLY A 392 31.64 -10.34 -29.89
C GLY A 392 30.93 -11.38 -30.75
N LEU A 393 29.59 -11.42 -30.70
CA LEU A 393 28.77 -12.33 -31.51
C LEU A 393 28.45 -11.71 -32.87
N ALA A 394 28.14 -12.56 -33.85
CA ALA A 394 27.73 -12.10 -35.17
C ALA A 394 26.41 -11.32 -35.10
N PRO A 395 26.27 -10.22 -35.87
CA PRO A 395 25.00 -9.51 -35.96
C PRO A 395 23.92 -10.40 -36.59
N LEU A 396 22.65 -10.06 -36.37
CA LEU A 396 21.54 -10.72 -37.06
C LEU A 396 21.69 -10.51 -38.58
N SER A 397 21.22 -11.48 -39.37
CA SER A 397 21.14 -11.30 -40.82
C SER A 397 20.16 -10.18 -41.17
N SER A 398 20.29 -9.62 -42.37
CA SER A 398 19.34 -8.61 -42.89
C SER A 398 17.90 -9.14 -42.87
N ASP A 399 17.70 -10.39 -43.26
CA ASP A 399 16.38 -11.03 -43.30
C ASP A 399 15.80 -11.22 -41.90
N ASN A 400 16.62 -11.67 -40.94
CA ASN A 400 16.19 -11.82 -39.55
C ASN A 400 15.88 -10.47 -38.90
N THR A 401 16.64 -9.43 -39.25
CA THR A 401 16.40 -8.07 -38.77
C THR A 401 15.07 -7.52 -39.28
N ALA A 402 14.80 -7.67 -40.59
CA ALA A 402 13.53 -7.24 -41.17
C ALA A 402 12.34 -8.04 -40.60
N SER A 403 12.50 -9.36 -40.41
CA SER A 403 11.50 -10.22 -39.80
C SER A 403 11.21 -9.85 -38.35
N LEU A 404 12.25 -9.59 -37.54
CA LEU A 404 12.11 -9.13 -36.16
C LEU A 404 11.33 -7.81 -36.08
N ILE A 405 11.72 -6.81 -36.86
CA ILE A 405 11.04 -5.51 -36.90
C ILE A 405 9.56 -5.71 -37.30
N GLY A 406 9.29 -6.47 -38.37
CA GLY A 406 7.93 -6.72 -38.83
C GLY A 406 7.07 -7.47 -37.81
N GLN A 407 7.62 -8.46 -37.09
CA GLN A 407 6.90 -9.18 -36.05
C GLN A 407 6.61 -8.30 -34.84
N LEU A 408 7.58 -7.47 -34.41
CA LEU A 408 7.38 -6.53 -33.31
C LEU A 408 6.31 -5.49 -33.64
N GLN A 409 6.32 -4.91 -34.84
CA GLN A 409 5.30 -3.96 -35.28
C GLN A 409 3.91 -4.58 -35.35
N ASN A 410 3.81 -5.85 -35.77
CA ASN A 410 2.55 -6.58 -35.82
C ASN A 410 1.94 -6.88 -34.44
N ILE A 411 2.65 -6.69 -33.32
CA ILE A 411 2.08 -6.83 -31.96
C ILE A 411 1.03 -5.74 -31.68
N ALA A 412 1.10 -4.59 -32.35
CA ALA A 412 0.09 -3.53 -32.24
C ALA A 412 -1.32 -3.99 -32.66
N LYS A 413 -1.41 -5.02 -33.50
CA LYS A 413 -2.70 -5.59 -33.94
C LYS A 413 -3.30 -6.47 -32.85
N LYS A 414 -4.58 -6.27 -32.55
CA LYS A 414 -5.30 -7.07 -31.54
C LYS A 414 -5.40 -8.54 -31.92
N GLU A 415 -5.43 -8.85 -33.21
CA GLU A 415 -5.54 -10.20 -33.77
C GLU A 415 -4.19 -10.95 -33.80
N ASN A 416 -3.11 -10.34 -33.30
CA ASN A 416 -1.81 -10.98 -33.27
C ASN A 416 -1.84 -12.23 -32.36
N CYS A 417 -1.48 -13.39 -32.92
CA CYS A 417 -1.54 -14.66 -32.18
C CYS A 417 -0.64 -14.68 -30.94
N VAL A 418 0.55 -14.06 -30.99
CA VAL A 418 1.47 -14.01 -29.83
C VAL A 418 0.83 -13.18 -28.72
N ARG A 419 0.31 -12.00 -29.06
CA ARG A 419 -0.41 -11.13 -28.11
C ARG A 419 -1.61 -11.83 -27.50
N SER A 420 -2.45 -12.48 -28.32
CA SER A 420 -3.65 -13.18 -27.85
C SER A 420 -3.31 -14.35 -26.91
N VAL A 421 -2.29 -15.15 -27.24
CA VAL A 421 -1.85 -16.25 -26.36
C VAL A 421 -1.29 -15.72 -25.04
N ILE A 422 -0.55 -14.62 -25.07
CA ILE A 422 -0.01 -14.01 -23.84
C ILE A 422 -1.12 -13.41 -22.98
N ASP A 423 -2.04 -12.70 -23.60
CA ASP A 423 -3.22 -12.15 -22.96
C ASP A 423 -4.03 -13.25 -22.25
N GLN A 424 -4.33 -14.35 -22.93
CA GLN A 424 -5.03 -15.50 -22.34
C GLN A 424 -4.27 -16.12 -21.16
N ARG A 425 -2.94 -16.26 -21.26
CA ARG A 425 -2.11 -16.80 -20.17
C ARG A 425 -2.08 -15.88 -18.96
N ILE A 426 -2.04 -14.57 -19.16
CA ILE A 426 -2.08 -13.58 -18.07
C ILE A 426 -3.46 -13.59 -17.41
N HIS A 427 -4.55 -13.62 -18.19
CA HIS A 427 -5.90 -13.74 -17.63
C HIS A 427 -6.09 -15.03 -16.82
N LEU A 428 -5.56 -16.15 -17.31
CA LEU A 428 -5.56 -17.42 -16.56
C LEU A 428 -4.74 -17.29 -15.26
N PHE A 429 -3.57 -16.66 -15.31
CA PHE A 429 -2.78 -16.39 -14.11
C PHE A 429 -3.55 -15.53 -13.09
N LEU A 430 -4.22 -14.46 -13.53
CA LEU A 430 -5.04 -13.62 -12.65
C LEU A 430 -6.23 -14.39 -12.06
N LYS A 431 -6.85 -15.27 -12.85
CA LYS A 431 -7.90 -16.19 -12.36
C LYS A 431 -7.36 -17.11 -11.26
N CYS A 432 -6.19 -17.72 -11.47
CA CYS A 432 -5.52 -18.52 -10.46
C CYS A 432 -5.19 -17.68 -9.21
N CYS A 433 -4.77 -16.43 -9.36
CA CYS A 433 -4.49 -15.55 -8.22
C CYS A 433 -5.71 -15.36 -7.32
N LEU A 434 -6.91 -15.20 -7.90
CA LEU A 434 -8.15 -15.04 -7.13
C LEU A 434 -8.59 -16.34 -6.45
N ILE A 435 -8.32 -17.50 -7.06
CA ILE A 435 -8.80 -18.80 -6.56
C ILE A 435 -7.82 -19.41 -5.56
N LEU A 436 -6.53 -19.45 -5.92
CA LEU A 436 -5.45 -20.17 -5.25
C LEU A 436 -4.50 -19.27 -4.46
N GLY A 437 -4.54 -17.95 -4.73
CA GLY A 437 -3.58 -16.98 -4.20
C GLY A 437 -2.36 -16.78 -5.12
N VAL A 438 -1.73 -15.60 -5.00
CA VAL A 438 -0.62 -15.16 -5.88
C VAL A 438 0.59 -16.10 -5.76
N GLN A 439 1.02 -16.42 -4.54
CA GLN A 439 2.21 -17.25 -4.31
C GLN A 439 2.09 -18.64 -4.93
N ARG A 440 0.90 -19.25 -4.86
CA ARG A 440 0.65 -20.56 -5.47
C ARG A 440 0.58 -20.47 -6.99
N SER A 441 0.03 -19.39 -7.52
CA SER A 441 -0.11 -19.16 -8.97
C SER A 441 1.23 -18.91 -9.66
N LEU A 442 2.23 -18.37 -8.94
CA LEU A 442 3.58 -18.17 -9.47
C LEU A 442 4.35 -19.48 -9.67
N LEU A 443 4.04 -20.54 -8.91
CA LEU A 443 4.70 -21.85 -9.04
C LEU A 443 4.41 -22.53 -10.39
N ASP A 444 3.23 -22.29 -10.94
CA ASP A 444 2.75 -22.92 -12.18
C ASP A 444 2.79 -21.94 -13.37
N LEU A 445 3.66 -20.93 -13.33
CA LEU A 445 3.71 -19.89 -14.35
C LEU A 445 4.18 -20.45 -15.71
N PRO A 446 3.42 -20.27 -16.81
CA PRO A 446 3.84 -20.74 -18.13
C PRO A 446 5.17 -20.10 -18.56
N GLY A 447 6.03 -20.89 -19.21
CA GLY A 447 7.39 -20.47 -19.61
C GLY A 447 7.48 -19.18 -20.44
N GLY A 448 6.38 -18.76 -21.09
CA GLY A 448 6.33 -17.50 -21.83
C GLY A 448 6.18 -16.24 -20.98
N LEU A 449 5.86 -16.38 -19.69
CA LEU A 449 5.65 -15.28 -18.75
C LEU A 449 6.75 -15.17 -17.68
N THR A 450 7.66 -16.14 -17.61
CA THR A 450 8.76 -16.19 -16.61
C THR A 450 9.63 -14.93 -16.65
N LEU A 451 9.84 -14.38 -17.85
CA LEU A 451 10.59 -13.14 -17.99
C LEU A 451 9.93 -11.98 -17.26
N ILE A 452 8.61 -11.95 -17.08
CA ILE A 452 7.88 -10.85 -16.41
C ILE A 452 7.27 -11.27 -15.06
N GLU A 453 7.81 -12.31 -14.43
CA GLU A 453 7.26 -12.89 -13.20
C GLU A 453 7.07 -11.86 -12.08
N ALA A 454 8.06 -11.01 -11.83
CA ALA A 454 8.00 -10.01 -10.76
C ALA A 454 6.91 -8.96 -11.03
N GLU A 455 6.81 -8.47 -12.27
CA GLU A 455 5.81 -7.50 -12.67
C GLU A 455 4.39 -8.10 -12.63
N LEU A 456 4.27 -9.38 -12.99
CA LEU A 456 3.01 -10.10 -12.95
C LEU A 456 2.57 -10.43 -11.51
N ALA A 457 3.51 -10.75 -10.63
CA ALA A 457 3.26 -10.91 -9.19
C ALA A 457 2.73 -9.61 -8.57
N GLU A 458 3.31 -8.46 -8.92
CA GLU A 458 2.86 -7.14 -8.48
C GLU A 458 1.41 -6.86 -8.95
N LEU A 459 1.13 -7.07 -10.24
CA LEU A 459 -0.22 -6.90 -10.80
C LEU A 459 -1.23 -7.82 -10.10
N GLY A 460 -0.90 -9.11 -9.99
CA GLY A 460 -1.73 -10.11 -9.34
C GLY A 460 -2.02 -9.79 -7.87
N GLN A 461 -1.03 -9.29 -7.12
CA GLN A 461 -1.21 -8.87 -5.74
C GLN A 461 -2.12 -7.64 -5.61
N LYS A 462 -1.95 -6.62 -6.46
CA LYS A 462 -2.82 -5.43 -6.46
C LYS A 462 -4.27 -5.81 -6.77
N PHE A 463 -4.47 -6.66 -7.79
CA PHE A 463 -5.80 -7.12 -8.19
C PHE A 463 -6.45 -7.99 -7.11
N ALA A 464 -5.71 -8.95 -6.53
CA ALA A 464 -6.20 -9.77 -5.42
C ALA A 464 -6.56 -8.93 -4.19
N ASN A 465 -5.75 -7.94 -3.82
CA ASN A 465 -6.05 -7.06 -2.67
C ASN A 465 -7.32 -6.22 -2.90
N LEU A 466 -7.50 -5.67 -4.11
CA LEU A 466 -8.68 -4.89 -4.46
C LEU A 466 -9.95 -5.76 -4.38
N THR A 467 -9.92 -6.93 -5.01
CA THR A 467 -11.05 -7.85 -5.02
C THR A 467 -11.36 -8.39 -3.63
N GLN A 468 -10.35 -8.69 -2.82
CA GLN A 468 -10.52 -9.13 -1.43
C GLN A 468 -11.16 -8.05 -0.56
N HIS A 469 -10.68 -6.81 -0.61
CA HIS A 469 -11.29 -5.70 0.13
C HIS A 469 -12.74 -5.50 -0.29
N ASN A 470 -13.00 -5.49 -1.59
CA ASN A 470 -14.35 -5.34 -2.12
C ASN A 470 -15.29 -6.47 -1.63
N GLN A 471 -14.83 -7.73 -1.64
CA GLN A 471 -15.60 -8.85 -1.10
C GLN A 471 -15.81 -8.74 0.42
N GLN A 472 -14.83 -8.23 1.17
CA GLN A 472 -15.00 -7.98 2.60
C GLN A 472 -16.08 -6.94 2.88
N VAL A 473 -16.21 -5.90 2.04
CA VAL A 473 -17.24 -4.87 2.21
C VAL A 473 -18.60 -5.36 1.71
N PHE A 474 -18.66 -5.84 0.47
CA PHE A 474 -19.90 -6.08 -0.27
C PHE A 474 -20.34 -7.55 -0.34
N GLY A 475 -19.56 -8.47 0.22
CA GLY A 475 -19.83 -9.92 0.24
C GLY A 475 -21.27 -10.29 0.60
N PRO A 476 -21.88 -9.73 1.67
CA PRO A 476 -23.28 -10.02 2.01
C PRO A 476 -24.26 -9.73 0.87
N TYR A 477 -24.05 -8.65 0.09
CA TYR A 477 -24.91 -8.32 -1.05
C TYR A 477 -24.70 -9.29 -2.21
N TYR A 478 -23.46 -9.68 -2.48
CA TYR A 478 -23.14 -10.68 -3.49
C TYR A 478 -23.75 -12.04 -3.15
N THR A 479 -23.71 -12.45 -1.88
CA THR A 479 -24.34 -13.70 -1.43
C THR A 479 -25.84 -13.72 -1.73
N GLU A 480 -26.56 -12.62 -1.46
CA GLU A 480 -28.00 -12.55 -1.75
C GLU A 480 -28.30 -12.61 -3.25
N ILE A 481 -27.49 -11.96 -4.08
CA ILE A 481 -27.62 -12.03 -5.54
C ILE A 481 -27.33 -13.45 -6.04
N LEU A 482 -26.23 -14.07 -5.61
CA LEU A 482 -25.80 -15.39 -6.07
C LEU A 482 -26.79 -16.50 -5.68
N LYS A 483 -27.47 -16.38 -4.53
CA LYS A 483 -28.57 -17.28 -4.14
C LYS A 483 -29.72 -17.30 -5.16
N THR A 484 -29.95 -16.19 -5.88
CA THR A 484 -30.98 -16.15 -6.93
C THR A 484 -30.49 -16.72 -8.26
N LEU A 485 -29.17 -16.77 -8.48
CA LEU A 485 -28.56 -17.22 -9.74
C LEU A 485 -28.20 -18.72 -9.73
N ILE A 486 -27.91 -19.30 -8.57
CA ILE A 486 -27.51 -20.71 -8.43
C ILE A 486 -28.73 -21.53 -7.97
N PRO A 487 -29.16 -22.58 -8.71
CA PRO A 487 -30.27 -23.42 -8.30
C PRO A 487 -30.04 -24.10 -6.94
N PRO A 488 -31.06 -24.28 -6.09
CA PRO A 488 -30.93 -24.79 -4.72
C PRO A 488 -30.36 -26.22 -4.60
N ALA A 489 -30.29 -26.98 -5.71
CA ALA A 489 -29.67 -28.30 -5.74
C ALA A 489 -28.12 -28.28 -5.60
N GLN A 490 -27.47 -27.12 -5.78
CA GLN A 490 -26.02 -26.96 -5.73
C GLN A 490 -25.50 -26.25 -4.46
N VAL A 491 -26.40 -25.77 -3.58
CA VAL A 491 -26.04 -25.01 -2.37
C VAL A 491 -25.59 -25.91 -1.21
N LEU A 492 -26.02 -27.17 -1.20
CA LEU A 492 -25.83 -28.10 -0.07
C LEU A 492 -24.40 -28.67 0.06
N GLU A 493 -23.55 -28.56 -0.96
CA GLU A 493 -22.14 -29.01 -0.87
C GLU A 493 -21.16 -27.88 -0.48
N THR A 494 -21.55 -26.61 -0.55
CA THR A 494 -20.62 -25.47 -0.39
C THR A 494 -20.72 -24.77 0.98
N GLU A 495 -21.73 -25.06 1.82
CA GLU A 495 -21.84 -24.46 3.17
C GLU A 495 -20.71 -24.86 4.14
N MET A 496 -19.80 -25.78 3.77
CA MET A 496 -18.63 -26.13 4.59
C MET A 496 -17.36 -25.30 4.31
N GLU A 497 -17.33 -24.47 3.28
CA GLU A 497 -16.21 -23.54 3.04
C GLU A 497 -16.71 -22.10 2.99
N SER A 498 -16.66 -21.44 4.16
CA SER A 498 -17.03 -20.04 4.34
C SER A 498 -16.25 -19.11 3.41
N LEU A 499 -17.01 -18.26 2.69
CA LEU A 499 -16.56 -17.14 1.84
C LEU A 499 -15.65 -16.13 2.56
#